data_AF-A0A4U1FSN4-F1
#
_entry.id   AF-A0A4U1FSN4-F1
#
_cell.length_a   1.000
_cell.length_b   1.000
_cell.length_c   1.000
_cell.angle_alpha   90.00
_cell.angle_beta   90.00
_cell.angle_gamma   90.00
#
_symmetry.space_group_name_H-M   'P 1'
#
loop_
_entity.id
_entity.type
_entity.pdbx_description
1 polymer ?
#
loop_
_entity_poly.entity_id
_entity_poly.type
_entity_poly.pdbx_seq_one_letter_code
_entity_poly.pdbx_strand_id
1 'polypeptide(L)'
;MALYARCFEWVIKKINGRIKGKDDFKSVGILDIFGFENFEVNHFEQFNINYANEKLQEYFNKHIFSLEQLEYSREGLVWEDIDWIDNGECLDLIEK
;
A
#
# COMPACT_ATOMS: atom_id res chain seq x y z
N MET A 1 1.86 -25.48 -9.29
CA MET A 1 2.21 -24.06 -9.06
C MET A 1 3.68 -23.81 -8.70
N ALA A 2 4.37 -24.71 -7.98
CA ALA A 2 5.76 -24.49 -7.55
C ALA A 2 6.74 -24.16 -8.69
N LEU A 3 6.71 -24.90 -9.81
CA LEU A 3 7.60 -24.64 -10.95
C LEU A 3 7.38 -23.24 -11.55
N TYR A 4 6.13 -22.83 -11.76
CA TYR A 4 5.80 -21.52 -12.31
C TYR A 4 6.25 -20.41 -11.35
N ALA A 5 5.98 -20.54 -10.05
CA ALA A 5 6.41 -19.57 -9.05
C ALA A 5 7.95 -19.43 -9.01
N ARG A 6 8.69 -20.54 -9.08
CA ARG A 6 10.16 -20.53 -9.14
C ARG A 6 10.69 -19.91 -10.43
N CYS A 7 10.02 -20.14 -11.56
CA CYS A 7 10.35 -19.51 -12.83
C CYS A 7 10.14 -18.00 -12.78
N PHE A 8 9.00 -17.54 -12.26
CA PHE A 8 8.73 -16.11 -12.08
C PHE A 8 9.78 -15.44 -11.18
N GLU A 9 10.11 -16.05 -10.03
CA GLU A 9 11.18 -15.57 -9.15
C GLU A 9 12.53 -15.50 -9.88
N TRP A 10 12.85 -16.48 -10.72
CA TRP A 10 14.07 -16.49 -11.52
C TRP A 10 14.10 -15.34 -12.55
N VAL A 11 12.97 -15.04 -13.21
CA VAL A 11 12.85 -13.91 -14.14
C VAL A 11 13.12 -12.59 -13.41
N ILE A 12 12.48 -12.36 -12.25
CA ILE A 12 12.71 -11.16 -11.43
C ILE A 12 14.20 -11.04 -11.05
N LYS A 13 14.84 -12.14 -10.63
CA LYS A 13 16.29 -12.15 -10.32
C LYS A 13 17.15 -11.77 -11.53
N LYS A 14 16.80 -12.21 -12.74
CA LYS A 14 17.53 -11.87 -13.97
C LYS A 14 17.40 -10.38 -14.31
N ILE A 15 16.20 -9.81 -14.19
CA ILE A 15 15.96 -8.39 -14.41
C ILE A 15 16.74 -7.56 -13.39
N ASN A 16 16.61 -7.86 -12.10
CA ASN A 16 17.33 -7.17 -11.02
C ASN A 16 18.85 -7.26 -11.18
N GLY A 17 19.37 -8.41 -11.59
CA GLY A 17 20.80 -8.59 -11.88
C GLY A 17 21.29 -7.70 -13.03
N ARG A 18 20.43 -7.37 -14.00
CA ARG A 18 20.78 -6.53 -15.15
C ARG A 18 20.78 -5.03 -14.84
N ILE A 19 19.89 -4.59 -13.95
CA ILE A 19 19.70 -3.17 -13.59
C ILE A 19 20.49 -2.74 -12.34
N LYS A 20 21.18 -3.68 -11.68
CA LYS A 20 21.93 -3.41 -10.44
C LYS A 20 22.93 -2.26 -10.62
N GLY A 21 22.68 -1.15 -9.94
CA GLY A 21 23.56 0.02 -9.87
C GLY A 21 24.23 0.15 -8.50
N LYS A 22 24.81 1.33 -8.24
CA LYS A 22 25.26 1.73 -6.89
C LYS A 22 24.17 2.56 -6.22
N ASP A 23 23.98 2.38 -4.92
CA ASP A 23 23.01 3.12 -4.11
C ASP A 23 23.70 4.35 -3.50
N ASP A 24 23.96 5.38 -4.31
CA ASP A 24 24.89 6.44 -3.92
C ASP A 24 24.24 7.60 -3.15
N PHE A 25 22.90 7.78 -3.17
CA PHE A 25 22.26 8.90 -2.45
C PHE A 25 20.78 8.72 -2.05
N LYS A 26 19.86 8.69 -3.02
CA LYS A 26 18.40 8.63 -2.79
C LYS A 26 17.76 7.70 -3.81
N SER A 27 16.59 7.18 -3.48
CA SER A 27 15.75 6.38 -4.37
C SER A 27 14.37 7.00 -4.52
N VAL A 28 13.73 6.76 -5.67
CA VAL A 28 12.33 7.05 -5.92
C VAL A 28 11.66 5.72 -6.25
N GLY A 29 10.75 5.29 -5.38
CA GLY A 29 9.95 4.09 -5.58
C GLY A 29 8.64 4.43 -6.30
N ILE A 30 8.28 3.60 -7.27
CA ILE A 30 6.97 3.66 -7.92
C ILE A 30 6.24 2.38 -7.53
N LEU A 31 5.05 2.52 -6.95
CA LEU A 31 4.20 1.41 -6.55
C LEU A 31 3.11 1.22 -7.61
N ASP A 32 3.06 0.04 -8.20
CA ASP A 32 2.02 -0.40 -9.15
C ASP A 32 1.45 -1.73 -8.64
N ILE A 33 0.19 -1.72 -8.21
CA ILE A 33 -0.51 -2.87 -7.63
C ILE A 33 -1.84 -3.08 -8.33
N PHE A 34 -2.41 -4.29 -8.17
CA PHE A 34 -3.77 -4.56 -8.61
C PHE A 34 -4.77 -3.65 -7.89
N GLY A 35 -5.67 -3.03 -8.65
CA GLY A 35 -6.76 -2.23 -8.08
C GLY A 35 -7.83 -3.10 -7.42
N PHE A 36 -8.73 -2.47 -6.69
CA PHE A 36 -9.85 -3.13 -6.02
C PHE A 36 -10.74 -3.88 -7.04
N GLU A 37 -11.07 -5.14 -6.74
CA GLU A 37 -11.87 -6.02 -7.59
C GLU A 37 -13.14 -6.49 -6.86
N ASN A 38 -14.29 -6.46 -7.52
CA ASN A 38 -15.52 -7.01 -6.97
C ASN A 38 -16.35 -7.69 -8.08
N PHE A 39 -16.34 -9.02 -8.06
CA PHE A 39 -17.08 -9.85 -9.01
C PHE A 39 -18.35 -10.42 -8.37
N GLU A 40 -19.22 -11.04 -9.19
CA GLU A 40 -20.40 -11.76 -8.68
C GLU A 40 -20.01 -12.89 -7.70
N VAL A 41 -18.88 -13.55 -7.95
CA VAL A 41 -18.29 -14.55 -7.04
C VAL A 41 -16.82 -14.22 -6.82
N ASN A 42 -16.51 -13.76 -5.61
CA ASN A 42 -15.14 -13.49 -5.18
C ASN A 42 -14.55 -14.72 -4.51
N HIS A 43 -13.28 -14.99 -4.79
CA HIS A 43 -12.49 -16.07 -4.19
C HIS A 43 -11.40 -15.50 -3.29
N PHE A 44 -10.53 -16.37 -2.78
CA PHE A 44 -9.45 -15.98 -1.89
C PHE A 44 -8.45 -15.02 -2.56
N GLU A 45 -8.32 -15.08 -3.88
CA GLU A 45 -7.51 -14.16 -4.67
C GLU A 45 -8.02 -12.72 -4.55
N GLN A 46 -9.32 -12.48 -4.75
CA GLN A 46 -9.92 -11.15 -4.61
C GLN A 46 -9.83 -10.65 -3.17
N PHE A 47 -9.96 -11.54 -2.19
CA PHE A 47 -9.75 -11.17 -0.79
C PHE A 47 -8.34 -10.60 -0.56
N ASN A 48 -7.30 -11.26 -1.05
CA ASN A 48 -5.92 -10.77 -0.91
C ASN A 48 -5.68 -9.45 -1.67
N ILE A 49 -6.26 -9.30 -2.87
CA ILE A 49 -6.17 -8.06 -3.66
C ILE A 49 -6.83 -6.90 -2.91
N ASN A 50 -8.07 -7.08 -2.45
CA ASN A 50 -8.83 -6.03 -1.77
C ASN A 50 -8.25 -5.71 -0.41
N TYR A 51 -7.75 -6.69 0.32
CA TYR A 51 -7.03 -6.47 1.58
C TYR A 51 -5.78 -5.60 1.39
N ALA A 52 -4.99 -5.86 0.34
CA ALA A 52 -3.84 -5.01 0.02
C ALA A 52 -4.26 -3.57 -0.33
N ASN A 53 -5.39 -3.40 -1.03
CA ASN A 53 -5.97 -2.07 -1.31
C ASN A 53 -6.43 -1.37 -0.03
N GLU A 54 -7.05 -2.09 0.91
CA GLU A 54 -7.50 -1.54 2.19
C GLU A 54 -6.32 -1.04 3.03
N LYS A 55 -5.19 -1.78 3.01
CA LYS A 55 -3.93 -1.33 3.62
C LYS A 55 -3.34 -0.10 2.95
N LEU A 56 -3.43 -0.01 1.62
CA LEU A 56 -3.01 1.19 0.90
C LEU A 56 -3.91 2.40 1.23
N GLN A 57 -5.20 2.17 1.40
CA GLN A 57 -6.16 3.19 1.82
C GLN A 57 -5.87 3.71 3.25
N GLU A 58 -5.52 2.83 4.18
CA GLU A 58 -5.07 3.22 5.53
C GLU A 58 -3.82 4.10 5.46
N TYR A 59 -2.84 3.71 4.64
CA TYR A 59 -1.63 4.52 4.41
C TYR A 59 -1.99 5.91 3.86
N PHE A 60 -2.89 5.99 2.88
CA PHE A 60 -3.35 7.25 2.30
C PHE A 60 -4.05 8.13 3.35
N ASN A 61 -5.02 7.57 4.08
CA ASN A 61 -5.76 8.28 5.12
C ASN A 61 -4.82 8.84 6.20
N LYS A 62 -3.84 8.04 6.62
CA LYS A 62 -2.84 8.44 7.60
C LYS A 62 -2.00 9.63 7.13
N HIS A 63 -1.53 9.62 5.88
CA HIS A 63 -0.64 10.69 5.38
C HIS A 63 -1.41 11.96 5.05
N ILE A 64 -2.58 11.85 4.42
CA ILE A 64 -3.35 13.01 3.97
C ILE A 64 -4.09 13.69 5.12
N PHE A 65 -4.61 12.93 6.09
CA PHE A 65 -5.41 13.51 7.17
C PHE A 65 -4.67 13.51 8.51
N SER A 66 -4.27 12.34 9.00
CA SER A 66 -3.76 12.24 10.37
C SER A 66 -2.43 12.96 10.57
N LEU A 67 -1.44 12.73 9.70
CA LEU A 67 -0.11 13.35 9.81
C LEU A 67 -0.12 14.83 9.44
N GLU A 68 -0.90 15.21 8.42
CA GLU A 68 -0.99 16.59 7.96
C GLU A 68 -1.60 17.51 9.02
N GLN A 69 -2.73 17.11 9.61
CA GLN A 69 -3.39 17.89 10.67
C GLN A 69 -2.57 17.94 11.96
N LEU A 70 -1.84 16.85 12.27
CA LEU A 70 -0.87 16.85 13.36
C LEU A 70 0.25 17.87 13.14
N GLU A 71 0.69 18.07 11.91
CA GLU A 71 1.71 19.07 11.59
C GLU A 71 1.16 20.50 11.71
N TYR A 72 -0.07 20.76 11.24
CA TYR A 72 -0.73 22.06 11.44
C TYR A 72 -0.87 22.42 12.92
N SER A 73 -1.24 21.44 13.74
CA SER A 73 -1.31 21.59 15.20
C SER A 73 0.06 21.92 15.81
N ARG A 74 1.13 21.26 15.37
CA ARG A 74 2.50 21.52 15.83
C ARG A 74 3.02 22.89 15.43
N GLU A 75 2.69 23.35 14.23
CA GLU A 75 3.06 24.69 13.76
C GLU A 75 2.20 25.81 14.39
N GLY A 76 1.13 25.45 15.11
CA GLY A 76 0.25 26.40 15.78
C GLY A 76 -0.61 27.20 14.81
N LEU A 77 -0.93 26.61 13.65
CA LEU A 77 -1.80 27.24 12.64
C LEU A 77 -3.22 27.35 13.17
N VAL A 78 -3.92 28.42 12.78
CA VAL A 78 -5.37 28.50 12.97
C VAL A 78 -6.02 27.59 11.94
N TRP A 79 -6.38 26.38 12.38
CA TRP A 79 -6.94 25.32 11.55
C TRP A 79 -8.19 24.75 12.21
N GLU A 80 -9.15 24.32 11.39
CA GLU A 80 -10.32 23.56 11.82
C GLU A 80 -10.15 22.13 11.35
N ASP A 81 -10.16 21.18 12.29
CA ASP A 81 -9.93 19.78 11.96
C ASP A 81 -11.03 19.27 11.01
N ILE A 82 -10.59 18.57 9.97
CA ILE A 82 -11.42 17.92 8.98
C ILE A 82 -11.55 16.45 9.38
N ASP A 83 -12.79 16.02 9.57
CA ASP A 83 -13.12 14.61 9.79
C ASP A 83 -12.90 13.79 8.50
N TRP A 84 -12.46 12.55 8.66
CA TRP A 84 -12.33 11.58 7.57
C TRP A 84 -12.90 10.22 7.96
N ILE A 85 -13.17 9.39 6.96
CA ILE A 85 -13.63 8.02 7.18
C ILE A 85 -12.40 7.13 7.43
N ASP A 86 -12.25 6.70 8.68
CA ASP A 86 -11.21 5.75 9.07
C ASP A 86 -11.63 4.33 8.69
N ASN A 87 -10.69 3.58 8.11
CA ASN A 87 -10.85 2.19 7.74
C ASN A 87 -10.08 1.22 8.66
N GLY A 88 -9.47 1.73 9.74
CA GLY A 88 -8.73 0.93 10.71
C GLY A 88 -9.53 -0.22 11.31
N GLU A 89 -10.82 -0.04 11.59
CA GLU A 89 -11.68 -1.12 12.11
C GLU A 89 -11.88 -2.28 11.11
N CYS A 90 -11.90 -1.98 9.81
CA CYS A 90 -11.98 -2.99 8.75
C CYS A 90 -10.71 -3.84 8.72
N LEU A 91 -9.55 -3.21 8.84
CA LEU A 91 -8.25 -3.89 8.88
C LEU A 91 -8.07 -4.71 10.16
N ASP A 92 -8.49 -4.17 11.29
CA ASP A 92 -8.47 -4.83 12.58
C ASP A 92 -9.30 -6.14 12.57
N LEU A 93 -10.44 -6.15 11.88
CA LEU A 93 -11.23 -7.37 11.66
C LEU A 93 -10.47 -8.45 10.87
N ILE A 94 -9.61 -8.06 9.93
CA ILE A 94 -8.88 -8.99 9.06
C ILE A 94 -7.59 -9.49 9.72
N GLU A 95 -6.91 -8.65 10.51
CA GLU A 95 -5.57 -8.92 11.05
C GLU A 95 -5.53 -9.41 12.50
N LYS A 96 -6.63 -9.31 13.27
CA LYS A 96 -6.67 -9.73 14.68
C LYS A 96 -6.64 -11.23 14.92
#